data_AF-A0A9P5BU58-F1
#
_entry.id   AF-A0A9P5BU58-F1
#
_cell.length_a   1.000
_cell.length_b   1.000
_cell.length_c   1.000
_cell.angle_alpha   90.00
_cell.angle_beta   90.00
_cell.angle_gamma   90.00
#
_symmetry.space_group_name_H-M   'P 1'
#
loop_
_entity.id
_entity.type
_entity.pdbx_description
1 polymer ?
#
loop_
_entity_poly.entity_id
_entity_poly.type
_entity_poly.pdbx_seq_one_letter_code
_entity_poly.pdbx_strand_id
1 'polypeptide(L)'
;ESLEYYLQLPADRGYKVVHRPNDVKMTYLKKLEHVARSMGCNVVLSYKEVLGAQEMEEARQQSLRQLQDAFLKDLPEQPTEFMQLYQELGGDYHTIVTDLEQVRKMRFLRIKIDVATRSFREATRESVRDHLRDLFCRSIPARRLWMYLKGLRQMSLGDPNTTDMKDAESFDGPEDVIVKAQHIVRPECLGLLLHFTVMQDIQHRLTPGLNPSSGFTLDETGLERVKKITRLTFAPVGSIRDCGIRPIQDHAIQITNM
;
A
#
# COMPACT_ATOMS: atom_id res chain seq x y z
N GLU A 1 -15.57 -37.34 -29.33
CA GLU A 1 -14.79 -36.24 -29.97
C GLU A 1 -14.49 -35.08 -29.02
N SER A 2 -15.47 -34.47 -28.33
CA SER A 2 -15.23 -33.29 -27.46
C SER A 2 -14.29 -33.53 -26.26
N LEU A 3 -14.35 -34.70 -25.61
CA LEU A 3 -13.51 -35.03 -24.46
C LEU A 3 -12.04 -35.28 -24.84
N GLU A 4 -11.81 -36.01 -25.94
CA GLU A 4 -10.48 -36.27 -26.47
C GLU A 4 -9.79 -34.97 -26.90
N TYR A 5 -10.53 -34.11 -27.62
CA TYR A 5 -10.06 -32.78 -27.98
C TYR A 5 -9.69 -31.95 -26.74
N TYR A 6 -10.57 -31.93 -25.73
CA TYR A 6 -10.29 -31.22 -24.48
C TYR A 6 -9.02 -31.72 -23.80
N LEU A 7 -8.77 -33.03 -23.72
CA LEU A 7 -7.60 -33.62 -23.06
C LEU A 7 -6.28 -33.35 -23.80
N GLN A 8 -6.33 -33.13 -25.12
CA GLN A 8 -5.16 -32.79 -25.94
C GLN A 8 -4.83 -31.29 -25.98
N LEU A 9 -5.75 -30.41 -25.58
CA LEU A 9 -5.48 -28.97 -25.55
C LEU A 9 -4.22 -28.61 -24.74
N PRO A 10 -3.52 -27.52 -25.09
CA PRO A 10 -2.40 -27.02 -24.31
C PRO A 10 -2.73 -26.87 -22.81
N ALA A 11 -1.77 -27.22 -21.97
CA ALA A 11 -1.92 -27.24 -20.53
C ALA A 11 -1.69 -25.89 -19.84
N ASP A 12 -1.52 -24.82 -20.62
CA ASP A 12 -1.08 -23.52 -20.14
C ASP A 12 -2.18 -22.70 -19.47
N ARG A 13 -3.46 -23.11 -19.56
CA ARG A 13 -4.61 -22.35 -19.05
C ARG A 13 -5.71 -23.22 -18.45
N GLY A 14 -6.50 -22.61 -17.58
CA GLY A 14 -7.76 -23.16 -17.08
C GLY A 14 -7.60 -24.36 -16.14
N TYR A 15 -8.48 -25.35 -16.30
CA TYR A 15 -8.60 -26.49 -15.38
C TYR A 15 -7.44 -27.52 -15.51
N LYS A 16 -6.55 -27.35 -16.49
CA LYS A 16 -5.33 -28.15 -16.70
C LYS A 16 -4.11 -27.66 -15.92
N VAL A 17 -4.26 -26.56 -15.18
CA VAL A 17 -3.25 -26.06 -14.25
C VAL A 17 -3.52 -26.65 -12.87
N VAL A 18 -2.59 -27.47 -12.40
CA VAL A 18 -2.71 -28.30 -11.20
C VAL A 18 -1.68 -27.86 -10.16
N HIS A 19 -2.10 -27.62 -8.92
CA HIS A 19 -1.22 -27.19 -7.83
C HIS A 19 -0.69 -28.39 -7.03
N ARG A 20 0.61 -28.43 -6.76
CA ARG A 20 1.19 -29.49 -5.91
C ARG A 20 0.87 -29.25 -4.42
N PRO A 21 1.02 -30.27 -3.55
CA PRO A 21 1.20 -31.68 -3.86
C PRO A 21 -0.14 -32.43 -4.09
N ASN A 22 -1.28 -31.85 -3.72
CA ASN A 22 -2.59 -32.53 -3.70
C ASN A 22 -3.75 -31.66 -4.21
N ASP A 23 -3.74 -31.28 -5.49
CA ASP A 23 -4.87 -30.59 -6.12
C ASP A 23 -5.91 -31.60 -6.62
N VAL A 24 -7.14 -31.44 -6.13
CA VAL A 24 -8.32 -32.27 -6.47
C VAL A 24 -8.57 -32.31 -7.98
N LYS A 25 -8.16 -31.26 -8.71
CA LYS A 25 -8.23 -31.21 -10.18
C LYS A 25 -7.41 -32.31 -10.83
N MET A 26 -6.25 -32.68 -10.28
CA MET A 26 -5.44 -33.79 -10.80
C MET A 26 -6.24 -35.09 -10.80
N THR A 27 -6.90 -35.38 -9.67
CA THR A 27 -7.72 -36.59 -9.52
C THR A 27 -8.85 -36.59 -10.55
N TYR A 28 -9.48 -35.45 -10.78
CA TYR A 28 -10.53 -35.31 -11.78
C TYR A 28 -10.01 -35.52 -13.21
N LEU A 29 -8.88 -34.88 -13.56
CA LEU A 29 -8.25 -35.01 -14.89
C LEU A 29 -7.82 -36.46 -15.18
N LYS A 30 -7.25 -37.17 -14.20
CA LYS A 30 -6.90 -38.60 -14.33
C LYS A 30 -8.14 -39.48 -14.52
N LYS A 31 -9.25 -39.16 -13.84
CA LYS A 31 -10.53 -39.85 -14.06
C LYS A 31 -11.08 -39.60 -15.47
N LEU A 32 -10.99 -38.36 -15.97
CA LEU A 32 -11.41 -38.04 -17.34
C LEU A 32 -10.59 -38.78 -18.40
N GLU A 33 -9.27 -38.88 -18.21
CA GLU A 33 -8.40 -39.67 -19.08
C GLU A 33 -8.80 -41.15 -19.08
N HIS A 34 -9.08 -41.71 -17.90
CA HIS A 34 -9.52 -43.09 -17.79
C HIS A 34 -10.86 -43.33 -18.52
N VAL A 35 -11.83 -42.43 -18.36
CA VAL A 35 -13.11 -42.50 -19.08
C VAL A 35 -12.88 -42.42 -20.60
N ALA A 36 -12.07 -41.48 -21.07
CA ALA A 36 -11.76 -41.36 -22.50
C ALA A 36 -11.16 -42.65 -23.08
N ARG A 37 -10.22 -43.27 -22.36
CA ARG A 37 -9.63 -44.56 -22.77
C ARG A 37 -10.65 -45.69 -22.79
N SER A 38 -11.55 -45.75 -21.81
CA SER A 38 -12.63 -46.76 -21.78
C SER A 38 -13.61 -46.65 -22.95
N MET A 39 -13.74 -45.45 -23.54
CA MET A 39 -14.53 -45.18 -24.74
C MET A 39 -13.77 -45.45 -26.06
N GLY A 40 -12.55 -45.99 -25.99
CA GLY A 40 -11.72 -46.29 -27.17
C GLY A 40 -10.86 -45.12 -27.67
N CYS A 41 -10.87 -43.96 -27.00
CA CYS A 41 -9.98 -42.84 -27.35
C CYS A 41 -8.57 -43.09 -26.82
N ASN A 42 -7.56 -43.04 -27.70
CA ASN A 42 -6.16 -43.16 -27.29
C ASN A 42 -5.58 -41.77 -26.95
N VAL A 43 -5.95 -41.25 -25.78
CA VAL A 43 -5.55 -39.91 -25.33
C VAL A 43 -4.64 -39.95 -24.10
N VAL A 44 -3.64 -39.07 -24.12
CA VAL A 44 -2.73 -38.82 -23.00
C VAL A 44 -3.06 -37.46 -22.40
N LEU A 45 -3.32 -37.43 -21.10
CA LEU A 45 -3.62 -36.20 -20.39
C LEU A 45 -2.42 -35.24 -20.42
N SER A 46 -2.62 -34.05 -20.96
CA SER A 46 -1.68 -32.93 -20.85
C SER A 46 -2.13 -31.97 -19.73
N TYR A 47 -1.25 -31.67 -18.78
CA TYR A 47 -1.47 -30.75 -17.67
C TYR A 47 -0.17 -30.05 -17.26
N LYS A 48 -0.28 -28.89 -16.60
CA LYS A 48 0.83 -28.09 -16.11
C LYS A 48 0.78 -28.09 -14.60
N GLU A 49 1.81 -28.64 -13.98
CA GLU A 49 2.00 -28.52 -12.55
C GLU A 49 2.57 -27.15 -12.21
N VAL A 50 1.98 -26.53 -11.21
CA VAL A 50 2.47 -25.30 -10.59
C VAL A 50 2.64 -25.56 -9.10
N LEU A 51 3.52 -24.76 -8.49
CA LEU A 51 3.79 -24.84 -7.06
C LEU A 51 2.48 -24.69 -6.27
N GLY A 52 2.36 -25.47 -5.20
CA GLY A 52 1.31 -25.29 -4.21
C GLY A 52 1.35 -23.91 -3.57
N ALA A 53 0.27 -23.49 -2.91
CA ALA A 53 0.26 -22.24 -2.16
C ALA A 53 1.38 -22.18 -1.12
N GLN A 54 1.64 -23.31 -0.45
CA GLN A 54 2.72 -23.43 0.54
C GLN A 54 4.11 -23.37 -0.10
N GLU A 55 4.35 -24.15 -1.16
CA GLU A 55 5.63 -24.14 -1.88
C GLU A 55 5.92 -22.77 -2.53
N MET A 56 4.88 -22.07 -3.00
CA MET A 56 5.02 -20.70 -3.50
C MET A 56 5.45 -19.75 -2.38
N GLU A 57 4.87 -19.87 -1.18
CA GLU A 57 5.26 -19.03 -0.05
C GLU A 57 6.69 -19.33 0.40
N GLU A 58 7.09 -20.61 0.43
CA GLU A 58 8.47 -21.02 0.76
C GLU A 58 9.48 -20.47 -0.27
N ALA A 59 9.20 -20.64 -1.58
CA ALA A 59 10.04 -20.12 -2.65
C ALA A 59 10.15 -18.58 -2.61
N ARG A 60 9.05 -17.92 -2.27
CA ARG A 60 9.00 -16.47 -2.09
C ARG A 60 9.80 -16.03 -0.87
N GLN A 61 9.72 -16.75 0.25
CA GLN A 61 10.48 -16.47 1.45
C GLN A 61 11.99 -16.70 1.24
N GLN A 62 12.36 -17.72 0.47
CA GLN A 62 13.74 -17.94 0.06
C GLN A 62 14.25 -16.80 -0.83
N SER A 63 13.45 -16.37 -1.82
CA SER A 63 13.79 -15.23 -2.68
C SER A 63 13.99 -13.94 -1.87
N LEU A 64 13.15 -13.70 -0.85
CA LEU A 64 13.30 -12.54 0.03
C LEU A 64 14.60 -12.57 0.84
N ARG A 65 14.99 -13.76 1.35
CA ARG A 65 16.28 -13.92 2.03
C ARG A 65 17.46 -13.66 1.09
N GLN A 66 17.41 -14.18 -0.13
CA GLN A 66 18.46 -13.92 -1.12
C GLN A 66 18.58 -12.42 -1.46
N LEU A 67 17.45 -11.73 -1.59
CA LEU A 67 17.44 -10.29 -1.86
C LEU A 67 17.98 -9.50 -0.66
N GLN A 68 17.67 -9.94 0.56
CA GLN A 68 18.24 -9.38 1.78
C GLN A 68 19.75 -9.58 1.85
N ASP A 69 20.25 -10.78 1.59
CA ASP A 69 21.68 -11.07 1.59
C ASP A 69 22.44 -10.27 0.52
N ALA A 70 21.82 -10.04 -0.64
CA ALA A 70 22.39 -9.18 -1.68
C ALA A 70 22.41 -7.72 -1.24
N PHE A 71 21.29 -7.21 -0.70
CA PHE A 71 21.19 -5.85 -0.20
C PHE A 71 22.22 -5.53 0.91
N LEU A 72 22.45 -6.49 1.82
CA LEU A 72 23.43 -6.33 2.90
C LEU A 72 24.88 -6.30 2.41
N LYS A 73 25.20 -6.85 1.24
CA LYS A 73 26.56 -6.83 0.66
C LYS A 73 26.92 -5.49 0.04
N ASP A 74 25.92 -4.78 -0.47
CA ASP A 74 26.09 -3.52 -1.19
C ASP A 74 25.78 -2.29 -0.30
N LEU A 75 25.90 -2.44 1.01
CA LEU A 75 25.63 -1.34 1.93
C LEU A 75 26.69 -0.23 1.81
N PRO A 76 26.27 1.04 1.75
CA PRO A 76 27.20 2.16 1.83
C PRO A 76 27.88 2.19 3.20
N GLU A 77 29.13 2.67 3.24
CA GLU A 77 29.90 2.80 4.49
C GLU A 77 29.22 3.72 5.52
N GLN A 78 28.48 4.72 5.04
CA GLN A 78 27.67 5.61 5.87
C GLN A 78 26.18 5.43 5.58
N PRO A 79 25.32 5.39 6.60
CA PRO A 79 23.88 5.37 6.40
C PRO A 79 23.41 6.60 5.64
N THR A 80 22.68 6.39 4.57
CA THR A 80 22.01 7.46 3.81
C THR A 80 20.96 8.14 4.70
N GLU A 81 20.55 9.36 4.37
CA GLU A 81 19.52 10.07 5.14
C GLU A 81 18.23 9.26 5.26
N PHE A 82 17.83 8.59 4.18
CA PHE A 82 16.72 7.63 4.21
C PHE A 82 16.90 6.57 5.29
N MET A 83 18.10 5.97 5.38
CA MET A 83 18.37 4.94 6.38
C MET A 83 18.44 5.49 7.80
N GLN A 84 18.94 6.71 7.99
CA GLN A 84 18.95 7.37 9.30
C GLN A 84 17.51 7.56 9.79
N LEU A 85 16.63 8.14 8.98
CA LEU A 85 15.21 8.34 9.31
C LEU A 85 14.49 7.00 9.55
N TYR A 86 14.77 5.99 8.73
CA TYR A 86 14.22 4.65 8.92
C TYR A 86 14.67 4.00 10.24
N GLN A 87 15.94 4.20 10.62
CA GLN A 87 16.48 3.72 11.89
C GLN A 87 15.87 4.44 13.09
N GLU A 88 15.63 5.75 12.99
CA GLU A 88 14.94 6.49 14.05
C GLU A 88 13.53 5.95 14.33
N LEU A 89 12.86 5.39 13.31
CA LEU A 89 11.55 4.73 13.44
C LEU A 89 11.64 3.25 13.91
N GLY A 90 12.82 2.83 14.37
CA GLY A 90 13.10 1.49 14.89
C GLY A 90 13.23 0.42 13.81
N GLY A 91 13.70 0.79 12.61
CA GLY A 91 14.12 -0.15 11.57
C GLY A 91 15.63 -0.35 11.52
N ASP A 92 16.08 -1.35 10.78
CA ASP A 92 17.50 -1.57 10.48
C ASP A 92 17.69 -2.23 9.10
N TYR A 93 18.94 -2.46 8.71
CA TYR A 93 19.28 -3.09 7.43
C TYR A 93 18.75 -4.53 7.29
N HIS A 94 18.45 -5.21 8.40
CA HIS A 94 17.84 -6.54 8.38
C HIS A 94 16.32 -6.48 8.23
N THR A 95 15.65 -5.42 8.68
CA THR A 95 14.19 -5.30 8.58
C THR A 95 13.72 -4.69 7.26
N ILE A 96 14.55 -3.86 6.60
CA ILE A 96 14.12 -3.06 5.44
C ILE A 96 13.49 -3.87 4.31
N VAL A 97 14.08 -5.02 3.93
CA VAL A 97 13.55 -5.85 2.82
C VAL A 97 12.17 -6.40 3.16
N THR A 98 11.99 -6.88 4.40
CA THR A 98 10.69 -7.39 4.85
C THR A 98 9.65 -6.29 4.96
N ASP A 99 10.06 -5.09 5.36
CA ASP A 99 9.18 -3.95 5.50
C ASP A 99 8.77 -3.37 4.14
N LEU A 100 9.69 -3.30 3.16
CA LEU A 100 9.38 -2.95 1.76
C LEU A 100 8.35 -3.90 1.16
N GLU A 101 8.50 -5.20 1.41
CA GLU A 101 7.53 -6.18 0.95
C GLU A 101 6.16 -6.01 1.64
N GLN A 102 6.14 -5.68 2.93
CA GLN A 102 4.89 -5.37 3.62
C GLN A 102 4.24 -4.09 3.07
N VAL A 103 5.03 -3.06 2.78
CA VAL A 103 4.56 -1.81 2.14
C VAL A 103 3.94 -2.08 0.77
N ARG A 104 4.56 -2.98 -0.02
CA ARG A 104 4.00 -3.44 -1.29
C ARG A 104 2.64 -4.11 -1.10
N LYS A 105 2.49 -4.97 -0.10
CA LYS A 105 1.20 -5.60 0.25
C LYS A 105 0.16 -4.58 0.69
N MET A 106 0.53 -3.61 1.52
CA MET A 106 -0.37 -2.52 1.95
C MET A 106 -0.89 -1.73 0.76
N ARG A 107 0.00 -1.36 -0.18
CA ARG A 107 -0.36 -0.68 -1.44
C ARG A 107 -1.31 -1.51 -2.28
N PHE A 108 -1.02 -2.79 -2.45
CA PHE A 108 -1.87 -3.71 -3.21
C PHE A 108 -3.26 -3.85 -2.56
N LEU A 109 -3.33 -4.00 -1.23
CA LEU A 109 -4.58 -4.09 -0.49
C LEU A 109 -5.44 -2.84 -0.71
N ARG A 110 -4.86 -1.64 -0.58
CA ARG A 110 -5.56 -0.37 -0.87
C ARG A 110 -6.15 -0.37 -2.28
N ILE A 111 -5.35 -0.70 -3.30
CA ILE A 111 -5.80 -0.74 -4.69
C ILE A 111 -6.93 -1.77 -4.87
N LYS A 112 -6.80 -2.96 -4.28
CA LYS A 112 -7.82 -4.01 -4.35
C LYS A 112 -9.13 -3.58 -3.70
N ILE A 113 -9.06 -2.91 -2.55
CA ILE A 113 -10.24 -2.34 -1.88
C ILE A 113 -10.90 -1.28 -2.76
N ASP A 114 -10.13 -0.36 -3.35
CA ASP A 114 -10.69 0.67 -4.25
C ASP A 114 -11.36 0.06 -5.49
N VAL A 115 -10.78 -1.01 -6.06
CA VAL A 115 -11.36 -1.74 -7.20
C VAL A 115 -12.63 -2.50 -6.77
N ALA A 116 -12.59 -3.21 -5.65
CA ALA A 116 -13.71 -4.01 -5.15
C ALA A 116 -14.92 -3.15 -4.73
N THR A 117 -14.67 -1.92 -4.27
CA THR A 117 -15.71 -0.99 -3.82
C THR A 117 -16.19 -0.03 -4.92
N ARG A 118 -15.73 -0.20 -6.17
CA ARG A 118 -16.03 0.73 -7.29
C ARG A 118 -17.52 0.87 -7.58
N SER A 119 -18.33 -0.15 -7.33
CA SER A 119 -19.79 -0.13 -7.54
C SER A 119 -20.56 0.49 -6.37
N PHE A 120 -19.91 0.81 -5.25
CA PHE A 120 -20.56 1.39 -4.08
C PHE A 120 -20.67 2.91 -4.18
N ARG A 121 -21.58 3.48 -3.38
CA ARG A 121 -21.72 4.94 -3.22
C ARG A 121 -20.47 5.52 -2.58
N GLU A 122 -20.12 6.76 -2.95
CA GLU A 122 -18.87 7.39 -2.48
C GLU A 122 -18.78 7.48 -0.95
N ALA A 123 -19.89 7.76 -0.25
CA ALA A 123 -19.90 7.79 1.21
C ALA A 123 -19.48 6.45 1.85
N THR A 124 -19.88 5.32 1.25
CA THR A 124 -19.47 3.99 1.71
C THR A 124 -18.01 3.73 1.37
N ARG A 125 -17.55 4.14 0.18
CA ARG A 125 -16.15 4.00 -0.24
C ARG A 125 -15.23 4.78 0.70
N GLU A 126 -15.62 6.00 1.05
CA GLU A 126 -14.86 6.84 1.97
C GLU A 126 -14.79 6.23 3.37
N SER A 127 -15.92 5.73 3.89
CA SER A 127 -15.93 5.00 5.15
C SER A 127 -14.98 3.78 5.14
N VAL A 128 -14.92 3.02 4.05
CA VAL A 128 -13.98 1.89 3.93
C VAL A 128 -12.52 2.37 3.91
N ARG A 129 -12.22 3.48 3.21
CA ARG A 129 -10.88 4.09 3.21
C ARG A 129 -10.49 4.61 4.59
N ASP A 130 -11.43 5.19 5.33
CA ASP A 130 -11.23 5.64 6.72
C ASP A 130 -10.86 4.49 7.64
N HIS A 131 -11.58 3.36 7.56
CA HIS A 131 -11.24 2.17 8.35
C HIS A 131 -9.86 1.60 7.98
N LEU A 132 -9.52 1.59 6.68
CA LEU A 132 -8.21 1.14 6.23
C LEU A 132 -7.09 2.07 6.72
N ARG A 133 -7.30 3.39 6.66
CA ARG A 133 -6.40 4.39 7.23
C ARG A 133 -6.19 4.13 8.71
N ASP A 134 -7.27 3.98 9.47
CA ASP A 134 -7.19 3.80 10.93
C ASP A 134 -6.43 2.52 11.29
N LEU A 135 -6.66 1.43 10.55
CA LEU A 135 -5.89 0.19 10.68
C LEU A 135 -4.40 0.43 10.43
N PHE A 136 -4.06 1.13 9.34
CA PHE A 136 -2.67 1.43 9.01
C PHE A 136 -2.01 2.35 10.04
N CYS A 137 -2.70 3.38 10.51
CA CYS A 137 -2.14 4.36 11.45
C CYS A 137 -1.94 3.80 12.86
N ARG A 138 -2.78 2.84 13.29
CA ARG A 138 -2.76 2.31 14.66
C ARG A 138 -2.04 0.97 14.81
N SER A 139 -2.13 0.09 13.80
CA SER A 139 -1.67 -1.30 13.94
C SER A 139 -0.34 -1.57 13.24
N ILE A 140 0.12 -0.68 12.38
CA ILE A 140 1.34 -0.88 11.59
C ILE A 140 2.48 -0.06 12.21
N PRO A 141 3.71 -0.64 12.33
CA PRO A 141 4.89 0.11 12.75
C PRO A 141 5.10 1.38 11.92
N ALA A 142 5.45 2.49 12.58
CA ALA A 142 5.59 3.80 11.96
C ALA A 142 6.56 3.79 10.76
N ARG A 143 7.67 3.03 10.84
CA ARG A 143 8.62 2.84 9.73
C ARG A 143 8.00 2.31 8.44
N ARG A 144 7.05 1.38 8.54
CA ARG A 144 6.33 0.82 7.38
C ARG A 144 5.30 1.81 6.86
N LEU A 145 4.59 2.49 7.77
CA LEU A 145 3.63 3.51 7.39
C LEU A 145 4.31 4.68 6.66
N TRP A 146 5.45 5.16 7.15
CA TRP A 146 6.27 6.19 6.54
C TRP A 146 6.66 5.83 5.10
N MET A 147 7.24 4.64 4.87
CA MET A 147 7.56 4.16 3.52
C MET A 147 6.33 3.99 2.62
N TYR A 148 5.22 3.51 3.17
CA TYR A 148 3.96 3.41 2.44
C TYR A 148 3.46 4.79 1.98
N LEU A 149 3.54 5.79 2.85
CA LEU A 149 3.13 7.17 2.55
C LEU A 149 4.05 7.83 1.53
N LYS A 150 5.37 7.62 1.61
CA LYS A 150 6.31 8.02 0.54
C LYS A 150 5.87 7.50 -0.82
N GLY A 151 5.59 6.20 -0.89
CA GLY A 151 5.11 5.57 -2.11
C GLY A 151 3.74 6.06 -2.57
N LEU A 152 2.83 6.39 -1.64
CA LEU A 152 1.54 6.97 -1.96
C LEU A 152 1.69 8.37 -2.56
N ARG A 153 2.53 9.21 -1.95
CA ARG A 153 2.87 10.55 -2.45
C ARG A 153 3.47 10.49 -3.85
N GLN A 154 4.40 9.56 -4.08
CA GLN A 154 4.99 9.34 -5.41
C GLN A 154 3.93 8.92 -6.44
N MET A 155 3.02 8.02 -6.11
CA MET A 155 1.94 7.63 -7.04
C MET A 155 0.96 8.77 -7.33
N SER A 156 0.77 9.70 -6.39
CA SER A 156 -0.17 10.81 -6.55
C SER A 156 0.43 12.01 -7.27
N LEU A 157 1.73 12.25 -7.12
CA LEU A 157 2.40 13.47 -7.60
C LEU A 157 3.51 13.23 -8.62
N GLY A 158 4.04 12.01 -8.70
CA GLY A 158 5.12 11.65 -9.62
C GLY A 158 4.65 11.57 -11.06
N ASP A 159 5.59 11.73 -11.98
CA ASP A 159 5.33 11.51 -13.40
C ASP A 159 5.00 10.02 -13.63
N PRO A 160 3.88 9.67 -14.29
CA PRO A 160 3.52 8.29 -14.61
C PRO A 160 4.59 7.51 -15.40
N ASN A 161 5.56 8.20 -16.02
CA ASN A 161 6.71 7.58 -16.70
C ASN A 161 7.86 7.21 -15.76
N THR A 162 7.84 7.66 -14.51
CA THR A 162 8.87 7.37 -13.50
C THR A 162 8.41 6.19 -12.65
N THR A 163 8.57 4.97 -13.17
CA THR A 163 8.10 3.74 -12.52
C THR A 163 9.06 3.17 -11.49
N ASP A 164 10.30 3.67 -11.42
CA ASP A 164 11.33 3.11 -10.55
C ASP A 164 11.35 3.78 -9.17
N MET A 165 11.17 2.97 -8.13
CA MET A 165 11.43 3.37 -6.73
C MET A 165 12.93 3.49 -6.42
N LYS A 166 13.81 3.36 -7.42
CA LYS A 166 15.26 3.56 -7.27
C LYS A 166 15.61 5.00 -6.91
N ASP A 167 14.74 5.95 -7.24
CA ASP A 167 14.91 7.37 -6.89
C ASP A 167 14.30 7.74 -5.52
N ALA A 168 14.03 6.76 -4.65
CA ALA A 168 13.46 7.01 -3.32
C ALA A 168 14.35 7.92 -2.43
N GLU A 169 15.65 8.00 -2.72
CA GLU A 169 16.58 8.94 -2.06
C GLU A 169 16.37 10.40 -2.49
N SER A 170 15.69 10.67 -3.61
CA SER A 170 15.50 12.02 -4.14
C SER A 170 14.17 12.68 -3.74
N PHE A 171 13.35 12.04 -2.91
CA PHE A 171 12.03 12.56 -2.54
C PHE A 171 11.94 12.81 -1.04
N ASP A 172 12.66 13.83 -0.60
CA ASP A 172 12.33 14.55 0.62
C ASP A 172 10.85 14.93 0.60
N GLY A 173 10.19 14.73 1.73
CA GLY A 173 8.77 14.96 1.86
C GLY A 173 8.40 15.46 3.24
N PRO A 174 7.17 15.94 3.38
CA PRO A 174 6.67 16.41 4.66
C PRO A 174 6.60 15.27 5.69
N GLU A 175 6.50 14.01 5.24
CA GLU A 175 6.65 12.84 6.11
C GLU A 175 8.01 12.78 6.82
N ASP A 176 9.10 13.23 6.19
CA ASP A 176 10.45 13.19 6.77
C ASP A 176 10.62 14.24 7.87
N VAL A 177 9.97 15.39 7.69
CA VAL A 177 9.92 16.46 8.71
C VAL A 177 9.25 15.94 9.98
N ILE A 178 8.17 15.15 9.84
CA ILE A 178 7.48 14.55 10.99
C ILE A 178 8.37 13.52 11.69
N VAL A 179 9.14 12.72 10.93
CA VAL A 179 10.09 11.76 11.52
C VAL A 179 11.18 12.49 12.30
N LYS A 180 11.78 13.53 11.74
CA LYS A 180 12.78 14.37 12.43
C LYS A 180 12.22 15.01 13.70
N ALA A 181 10.93 15.38 13.68
CA ALA A 181 10.21 15.95 14.82
C ALA A 181 9.57 14.89 15.75
N GLN A 182 9.76 13.59 15.54
CA GLN A 182 9.00 12.57 16.26
C GLN A 182 9.19 12.63 17.78
N HIS A 183 10.33 13.13 18.26
CA HIS A 183 10.66 13.24 19.67
C HIS A 183 9.74 14.20 20.46
N ILE A 184 9.04 15.13 19.78
CA ILE A 184 8.02 15.99 20.40
C ILE A 184 6.58 15.50 20.16
N VAL A 185 6.40 14.44 19.38
CA VAL A 185 5.09 13.86 19.03
C VAL A 185 4.83 12.65 19.92
N ARG A 186 3.63 12.55 20.47
CA ARG A 186 3.23 11.34 21.21
C ARG A 186 3.26 10.11 20.27
N PRO A 187 3.86 8.99 20.68
CA PRO A 187 4.00 7.80 19.83
C PRO A 187 2.67 7.30 19.23
N GLU A 188 1.59 7.33 20.01
CA GLU A 188 0.24 6.93 19.58
C GLU A 188 -0.39 7.85 18.53
N CYS A 189 0.13 9.08 18.39
CA CYS A 189 -0.34 10.06 17.41
C CYS A 189 0.55 10.10 16.15
N LEU A 190 1.76 9.54 16.19
CA LEU A 190 2.75 9.65 15.11
C LEU A 190 2.21 9.15 13.77
N GLY A 191 1.54 7.99 13.77
CA GLY A 191 1.01 7.40 12.53
C GLY A 191 -0.08 8.26 11.88
N LEU A 192 -0.97 8.83 12.68
CA LEU A 192 -2.00 9.74 12.18
C LEU A 192 -1.38 11.04 11.66
N LEU A 193 -0.42 11.61 12.38
CA LEU A 193 0.25 12.85 11.97
C LEU A 193 0.98 12.66 10.63
N LEU A 194 1.76 11.59 10.49
CA LEU A 194 2.39 11.21 9.22
C LEU A 194 1.37 11.15 8.08
N HIS A 195 0.24 10.44 8.29
CA HIS A 195 -0.77 10.29 7.27
C HIS A 195 -1.39 11.63 6.86
N PHE A 196 -1.85 12.43 7.82
CA PHE A 196 -2.50 13.71 7.54
C PHE A 196 -1.56 14.68 6.83
N THR A 197 -0.32 14.78 7.30
CA THR A 197 0.69 15.64 6.69
C THR A 197 0.92 15.31 5.21
N VAL A 198 1.01 14.01 4.88
CA VAL A 198 1.17 13.58 3.48
C VAL A 198 -0.07 13.81 2.65
N MET A 199 -1.26 13.51 3.18
CA MET A 199 -2.51 13.73 2.46
C MET A 199 -2.75 15.22 2.17
N GLN A 200 -2.42 16.10 3.12
CA GLN A 200 -2.50 17.54 2.94
C GLN A 200 -1.53 18.03 1.84
N ASP A 201 -0.27 17.59 1.86
CA ASP A 201 0.70 17.94 0.82
C ASP A 201 0.25 17.49 -0.57
N ILE A 202 -0.25 16.25 -0.69
CA ILE A 202 -0.82 15.74 -1.95
C ILE A 202 -1.98 16.63 -2.42
N GLN A 203 -2.93 16.94 -1.55
CA GLN A 203 -4.09 17.77 -1.90
C GLN A 203 -3.69 19.19 -2.32
N HIS A 204 -2.74 19.79 -1.60
CA HIS A 204 -2.21 21.12 -1.91
C HIS A 204 -1.54 21.14 -3.29
N ARG A 205 -0.71 20.14 -3.60
CA ARG A 205 0.02 20.08 -4.88
C ARG A 205 -0.86 19.71 -6.07
N LEU A 206 -1.89 18.87 -5.87
CA LEU A 206 -2.87 18.54 -6.91
C LEU A 206 -3.86 19.68 -7.20
N THR A 207 -3.95 20.66 -6.30
CA THR A 207 -4.91 21.77 -6.44
C THR A 207 -4.22 23.13 -6.36
N PRO A 208 -3.29 23.44 -7.29
CA PRO A 208 -2.55 24.70 -7.28
C PRO A 208 -3.53 25.87 -7.41
N GLY A 209 -3.44 26.83 -6.50
CA GLY A 209 -4.31 28.02 -6.45
C GLY A 209 -5.34 28.03 -5.33
N LEU A 210 -5.54 26.95 -4.57
CA LEU A 210 -6.25 27.01 -3.28
C LEU A 210 -5.33 27.59 -2.21
N ASN A 211 -5.02 28.89 -2.31
CA ASN A 211 -4.36 29.60 -1.22
C ASN A 211 -5.43 30.00 -0.18
N PRO A 212 -5.34 29.53 1.09
CA PRO A 212 -6.25 29.94 2.17
C PRO A 212 -6.30 31.46 2.36
N SER A 213 -5.25 32.16 1.93
CA SER A 213 -5.09 33.61 2.01
C SER A 213 -5.55 34.37 0.75
N SER A 214 -6.10 33.69 -0.25
CA SER A 214 -6.64 34.35 -1.46
C SER A 214 -8.05 34.90 -1.23
N GLY A 215 -8.37 36.06 -1.80
CA GLY A 215 -9.69 36.69 -1.69
C GLY A 215 -10.79 35.79 -2.26
N PHE A 216 -11.94 35.76 -1.57
CA PHE A 216 -13.11 35.00 -2.00
C PHE A 216 -13.98 35.84 -2.92
N THR A 217 -14.44 35.23 -4.01
CA THR A 217 -15.54 35.77 -4.83
C THR A 217 -16.88 35.27 -4.27
N LEU A 218 -17.94 36.06 -4.38
CA LEU A 218 -19.30 35.69 -3.91
C LEU A 218 -20.11 34.98 -5.00
N ASP A 219 -19.45 34.19 -5.85
CA ASP A 219 -20.05 33.41 -6.92
C ASP A 219 -19.97 31.91 -6.61
N GLU A 220 -20.55 31.09 -7.49
CA GLU A 220 -20.54 29.62 -7.36
C GLU A 220 -19.10 29.06 -7.33
N THR A 221 -18.19 29.69 -8.09
CA THR A 221 -16.74 29.41 -8.06
C THR A 221 -16.14 29.65 -6.68
N GLY A 222 -16.47 30.76 -6.04
CA GLY A 222 -16.05 31.10 -4.70
C GLY A 222 -16.62 30.17 -3.63
N LEU A 223 -17.89 29.75 -3.76
CA LEU A 223 -18.50 28.76 -2.87
C LEU A 223 -17.83 27.39 -2.98
N GLU A 224 -17.56 26.91 -4.20
CA GLU A 224 -16.81 25.66 -4.41
C GLU A 224 -15.37 25.77 -3.89
N ARG A 225 -14.75 26.94 -4.03
CA ARG A 225 -13.43 27.22 -3.45
C ARG A 225 -13.46 27.18 -1.92
N VAL A 226 -14.45 27.81 -1.28
CA VAL A 226 -14.67 27.74 0.18
C VAL A 226 -14.89 26.30 0.60
N LYS A 227 -15.74 25.52 -0.07
CA LYS A 227 -15.94 24.10 0.26
C LYS A 227 -14.64 23.30 0.16
N LYS A 228 -13.81 23.55 -0.85
CA LYS A 228 -12.50 22.90 -1.01
C LYS A 228 -11.51 23.33 0.06
N ILE A 229 -11.38 24.63 0.36
CA ILE A 229 -10.51 25.14 1.43
C ILE A 229 -10.98 24.65 2.79
N THR A 230 -12.29 24.64 3.05
CA THR A 230 -12.85 24.11 4.29
C THR A 230 -12.59 22.62 4.43
N ARG A 231 -12.71 21.83 3.36
CA ARG A 231 -12.32 20.41 3.39
C ARG A 231 -10.82 20.20 3.56
N LEU A 232 -9.99 21.11 3.07
CA LEU A 232 -8.53 20.96 3.10
C LEU A 232 -7.93 21.43 4.44
N THR A 233 -8.50 22.50 5.00
CA THR A 233 -8.09 23.15 6.26
C THR A 233 -8.81 22.55 7.47
N PHE A 234 -10.08 22.17 7.30
CA PHE A 234 -10.97 21.64 8.33
C PHE A 234 -11.59 20.30 7.91
N ALA A 235 -10.89 19.50 7.10
CA ALA A 235 -11.11 18.04 7.11
C ALA A 235 -11.14 17.56 8.57
N PRO A 236 -11.68 16.37 8.87
CA PRO A 236 -11.55 15.79 10.19
C PRO A 236 -10.08 15.37 10.45
N VAL A 237 -9.16 16.34 10.50
CA VAL A 237 -7.74 16.23 10.90
C VAL A 237 -7.60 16.09 12.42
N GLY A 238 -8.69 15.73 13.10
CA GLY A 238 -8.79 15.78 14.55
C GLY A 238 -8.83 17.22 15.06
N SER A 239 -9.06 17.38 16.36
CA SER A 239 -8.93 18.67 17.01
C SER A 239 -7.45 19.03 17.15
N ILE A 240 -7.09 20.32 17.07
CA ILE A 240 -5.74 20.78 17.49
C ILE A 240 -5.46 20.41 18.95
N ARG A 241 -6.51 20.20 19.75
CA ARG A 241 -6.45 19.66 21.12
C ARG A 241 -5.96 18.22 21.18
N ASP A 242 -6.02 17.50 20.06
CA ASP A 242 -5.67 16.08 19.93
C ASP A 242 -4.51 15.85 18.94
N CYS A 243 -3.77 16.91 18.57
CA CYS A 243 -2.69 16.84 17.56
C CYS A 243 -1.46 16.03 17.98
N GLY A 244 -1.37 15.62 19.26
CA GLY A 244 -0.27 14.80 19.76
C GLY A 244 1.02 15.56 20.10
N ILE A 245 1.03 16.89 20.00
CA ILE A 245 2.15 17.75 20.39
C ILE A 245 1.73 18.52 21.65
N ARG A 246 2.23 18.10 22.82
CA ARG A 246 1.74 18.60 24.13
C ARG A 246 1.73 20.13 24.24
N PRO A 247 2.82 20.85 23.90
CA PRO A 247 2.81 22.32 24.00
C PRO A 247 1.70 22.99 23.17
N ILE A 248 1.38 22.43 22.00
CA ILE A 248 0.32 22.95 21.12
C ILE A 248 -1.05 22.66 21.70
N GLN A 249 -1.26 21.45 22.24
CA GLN A 249 -2.53 21.05 22.85
C GLN A 249 -2.84 21.91 24.08
N ASP A 250 -1.85 22.13 24.96
CA ASP A 250 -2.00 22.94 26.16
C ASP A 250 -2.39 24.38 25.80
N HIS A 251 -1.75 24.95 24.78
CA HIS A 251 -2.06 26.29 24.31
C HIS A 251 -3.46 26.39 23.68
N ALA A 252 -3.85 25.39 22.88
CA ALA A 252 -5.18 25.36 22.26
C ALA A 252 -6.31 25.25 23.29
N ILE A 253 -6.09 24.49 24.38
CA ILE A 253 -7.04 24.39 25.49
C ILE A 253 -7.18 25.74 26.19
N GLN A 254 -6.07 26.44 26.45
CA GLN A 254 -6.08 27.76 27.08
C GLN A 254 -6.87 28.80 26.27
N ILE A 255 -6.65 28.87 24.96
CA ILE A 255 -7.34 29.83 24.08
C ILE A 255 -8.85 29.61 24.07
N THR A 256 -9.32 28.36 24.15
CA THR A 256 -10.77 28.11 24.07
C THR A 256 -11.49 28.29 25.40
N ASN A 257 -10.75 28.39 26.51
CA ASN A 257 -11.32 28.63 27.84
C ASN A 257 -11.35 30.13 28.19
N MET A 258 -10.87 30.99 27.29
CA MET A 258 -11.01 32.45 27.33
C MET A 258 -12.25 32.88 26.55
#